data_AF-A0A452T7H8-F1
#
_entry.id   AF-A0A452T7H8-F1
#
_cell.length_a   1.000
_cell.length_b   1.000
_cell.length_c   1.000
_cell.angle_alpha   90.00
_cell.angle_beta   90.00
_cell.angle_gamma   90.00
#
_symmetry.space_group_name_H-M   'P 1'
#
loop_
_entity.id
_entity.type
_entity.pdbx_description
1 polymer ?
#
loop_
_entity_poly.entity_id
_entity_poly.type
_entity_poly.pdbx_seq_one_letter_code
_entity_poly.pdbx_strand_id
1 'polypeptide(L)'
;MLIFVCFCFCFVKVVFISLNLYKCCFFHPGRHRWVIYTTEMNGKNTFWDVDGSMVPPEWHRWLHCMTDDPPTTKPPVARKFIWTNHKFNVSGTPEQYVPYSTTRKKIQEWVPPSTPYK
;
A
#
# COMPACT_ATOMS: atom_id res chain seq x y z
N MET A 1 10.47 -36.09 -13.32
CA MET A 1 9.55 -35.48 -12.34
C MET A 1 10.34 -34.46 -11.53
N LEU A 2 10.58 -33.28 -12.11
CA LEU A 2 11.32 -32.20 -11.46
C LEU A 2 10.33 -31.35 -10.68
N ILE A 3 10.48 -31.35 -9.37
CA ILE A 3 9.70 -30.56 -8.43
C ILE A 3 10.01 -29.09 -8.73
N PHE A 4 9.03 -28.37 -9.27
CA PHE A 4 9.10 -26.93 -9.49
C PHE A 4 9.26 -26.24 -8.14
N VAL A 5 10.45 -25.70 -7.87
CA VAL A 5 10.68 -24.83 -6.73
C VAL A 5 10.08 -23.47 -7.08
N CYS A 6 8.79 -23.31 -6.80
CA CYS A 6 8.14 -22.02 -6.74
C CYS A 6 8.83 -21.25 -5.61
N PHE A 7 9.67 -20.27 -5.95
CA PHE A 7 10.28 -19.37 -4.97
C PHE A 7 9.18 -18.47 -4.38
N CYS A 8 8.48 -19.02 -3.38
CA CYS A 8 7.45 -18.34 -2.61
C CYS A 8 8.15 -17.46 -1.57
N PHE A 9 8.49 -16.23 -1.95
CA PHE A 9 9.09 -15.29 -1.00
C PHE A 9 7.98 -14.60 -0.21
N CYS A 10 7.80 -15.06 1.04
CA CYS A 10 6.86 -14.50 2.00
C CYS A 10 7.53 -13.36 2.77
N PHE A 11 7.51 -12.14 2.22
CA PHE A 11 7.76 -10.94 3.02
C PHE A 11 6.48 -10.12 3.06
N VAL A 12 5.82 -10.16 4.23
CA VAL A 12 4.61 -9.40 4.58
C VAL A 12 3.42 -9.72 3.67
N LYS A 13 2.79 -10.88 3.95
CA LYS A 13 1.39 -11.18 3.61
C LYS A 13 0.96 -10.79 2.17
N VAL A 14 1.74 -11.09 1.14
CA VAL A 14 1.32 -11.08 -0.27
C VAL A 14 2.23 -12.05 -1.02
N VAL A 15 1.68 -12.97 -1.82
CA VAL A 15 2.49 -13.91 -2.63
C VAL A 15 2.66 -13.32 -4.02
N PHE A 16 3.88 -12.87 -4.30
CA PHE A 16 4.27 -12.37 -5.63
C PHE A 16 4.84 -13.53 -6.46
N ILE A 17 4.21 -13.82 -7.60
CA ILE A 17 4.68 -14.86 -8.52
C ILE A 17 5.37 -14.15 -9.68
N SER A 18 6.70 -14.29 -9.75
CA SER A 18 7.47 -13.96 -10.94
C SER A 18 7.77 -15.25 -11.70
N LEU A 19 7.21 -15.40 -12.91
CA LEU A 19 7.62 -16.46 -13.83
C LEU A 19 9.03 -16.15 -14.33
N ASN A 20 10.06 -16.58 -13.60
CA ASN A 20 11.39 -16.78 -14.17
C ASN A 20 11.39 -18.08 -14.98
N LEU A 21 10.59 -18.13 -16.06
CA LEU A 21 10.73 -19.15 -17.08
C LEU A 21 11.62 -18.58 -18.18
N TYR A 22 12.87 -19.05 -18.19
CA TYR A 22 13.74 -19.00 -19.35
C TYR A 22 12.94 -19.35 -20.61
N LYS A 23 12.87 -18.42 -21.56
CA LYS A 23 12.66 -18.70 -22.99
C LYS A 23 11.39 -19.51 -23.32
N CYS A 24 10.23 -18.85 -23.37
CA CYS A 24 9.10 -19.35 -24.17
C CYS A 24 8.41 -18.20 -24.90
N CYS A 25 8.38 -18.35 -26.23
CA CYS A 25 7.85 -17.43 -27.22
C CYS A 25 6.38 -17.06 -26.96
N PHE A 26 6.01 -15.85 -27.40
CA PHE A 26 4.66 -15.26 -27.39
C PHE A 26 4.11 -14.82 -26.02
N PHE A 27 4.77 -13.84 -25.39
CA PHE A 27 4.13 -13.07 -24.33
C PHE A 27 3.21 -12.00 -24.91
N HIS A 28 1.90 -12.14 -24.69
CA HIS A 28 0.98 -11.02 -24.81
C HIS A 28 1.39 -9.96 -23.76
N PRO A 29 1.67 -8.71 -24.16
CA PRO A 29 2.03 -7.67 -23.21
C PRO A 29 0.88 -7.43 -22.23
N GLY A 30 1.20 -7.32 -20.94
CA GLY A 30 0.24 -7.02 -19.87
C GLY A 30 -0.20 -8.18 -18.96
N ARG A 31 0.09 -9.46 -19.27
CA ARG A 31 -0.25 -10.60 -18.39
C ARG A 31 0.96 -11.31 -17.75
N HIS A 32 2.14 -10.73 -17.87
CA HIS A 32 3.40 -11.34 -17.46
C HIS A 32 3.72 -11.15 -15.97
N ARG A 33 2.99 -10.27 -15.27
CA ARG A 33 3.12 -10.02 -13.82
C ARG A 33 1.73 -10.02 -13.20
N TRP A 34 1.55 -10.75 -12.10
CA TRP A 34 0.31 -10.72 -11.31
C TRP A 34 0.62 -10.94 -9.83
N VAL A 35 -0.37 -10.67 -8.99
CA VAL A 35 -0.29 -10.75 -7.53
C VAL A 35 -1.42 -11.60 -7.01
N ILE A 36 -1.10 -12.47 -6.05
CA ILE A 36 -2.10 -13.15 -5.23
C ILE A 36 -2.14 -12.43 -3.88
N TYR A 37 -3.26 -11.76 -3.63
CA TYR A 37 -3.50 -11.03 -2.39
C TYR A 37 -3.58 -11.98 -1.19
N THR A 38 -3.30 -11.45 0.00
CA THR A 38 -3.48 -12.19 1.24
C THR A 38 -4.95 -12.28 1.65
N THR A 39 -5.23 -13.32 2.41
CA THR A 39 -6.52 -13.55 3.05
C THR A 39 -6.78 -12.57 4.19
N GLU A 40 -5.76 -11.95 4.79
CA GLU A 40 -5.91 -11.00 5.89
C GLU A 40 -4.87 -9.87 5.85
N MET A 41 -5.34 -8.62 5.79
CA MET A 41 -4.47 -7.43 5.81
C MET A 41 -4.98 -6.40 6.82
N ASN A 42 -4.09 -5.89 7.66
CA ASN A 42 -4.36 -4.89 8.71
C ASN A 42 -5.62 -5.16 9.56
N GLY A 43 -5.83 -6.43 9.93
CA GLY A 43 -6.97 -6.87 10.76
C GLY A 43 -8.30 -7.02 10.02
N LYS A 44 -8.35 -6.76 8.70
CA LYS A 44 -9.51 -7.02 7.85
C LYS A 44 -9.34 -8.38 7.16
N ASN A 45 -10.42 -9.18 7.15
CA ASN A 45 -10.49 -10.38 6.32
C ASN A 45 -10.72 -9.96 4.86
N THR A 46 -9.72 -10.22 4.00
CA THR A 46 -9.67 -9.80 2.60
C THR A 46 -9.70 -11.00 1.67
N PHE A 47 -10.19 -12.15 2.15
CA PHE A 47 -10.27 -13.38 1.36
C PHE A 47 -11.09 -13.19 0.07
N TRP A 48 -12.19 -12.46 0.16
CA TRP A 48 -13.04 -12.11 -1.00
C TRP A 48 -12.97 -10.61 -1.37
N ASP A 49 -12.71 -9.74 -0.39
CA ASP A 49 -12.63 -8.29 -0.58
C ASP A 49 -11.20 -7.86 -0.95
N VAL A 50 -10.71 -8.34 -2.08
CA VAL A 50 -9.39 -7.95 -2.61
C VAL A 50 -9.44 -6.53 -3.19
N ASP A 51 -8.47 -5.70 -2.85
CA ASP A 51 -8.35 -4.33 -3.36
C ASP A 51 -6.97 -4.10 -3.98
N GLY A 52 -6.92 -3.41 -5.12
CA GLY A 52 -5.68 -3.05 -5.81
C GLY A 52 -4.78 -2.13 -4.97
N SER A 53 -5.37 -1.37 -4.04
CA SER A 53 -4.63 -0.49 -3.13
C SER A 53 -3.81 -1.24 -2.06
N MET A 54 -4.00 -2.56 -1.92
CA MET A 54 -3.28 -3.40 -0.94
C MET A 54 -1.80 -3.61 -1.29
N VAL A 55 -1.41 -3.35 -2.54
CA VAL A 55 -0.02 -3.54 -2.97
C VAL A 55 0.87 -2.46 -2.35
N PRO A 56 1.93 -2.82 -1.60
CA PRO A 56 2.87 -1.85 -1.05
C PRO A 56 3.60 -1.07 -2.16
N PRO A 57 4.05 0.17 -1.88
CA PRO A 57 4.60 1.06 -2.91
C PRO A 57 5.84 0.51 -3.62
N GLU A 58 6.64 -0.30 -2.93
CA GLU A 58 7.84 -0.93 -3.48
C GLU A 58 7.51 -1.91 -4.60
N TRP A 59 6.44 -2.69 -4.40
CA TRP A 59 5.95 -3.69 -5.35
C TRP A 59 5.05 -3.09 -6.42
N HIS A 60 4.39 -1.96 -6.12
CA HIS A 60 3.58 -1.23 -7.10
C HIS A 60 4.42 -0.81 -8.33
N ARG A 61 5.67 -0.35 -8.12
CA ARG A 61 6.58 0.02 -9.22
C ARG A 61 6.87 -1.16 -10.17
N TRP A 62 7.09 -2.34 -9.60
CA TRP A 62 7.37 -3.56 -10.37
C TRP A 62 6.12 -4.12 -11.05
N LEU A 63 4.96 -4.10 -10.38
CA LEU A 63 3.69 -4.58 -10.91
C LEU A 63 3.25 -3.76 -12.13
N HIS A 64 3.38 -2.44 -12.06
CA HIS A 64 3.02 -1.52 -13.13
C HIS A 64 4.09 -1.37 -14.22
N CYS A 65 5.07 -2.27 -14.27
CA CYS A 65 6.12 -2.29 -15.30
C CYS A 65 6.91 -0.97 -15.42
N MET A 66 7.00 -0.18 -14.34
CA MET A 66 7.83 1.03 -14.30
C MET A 66 9.32 0.69 -14.16
N THR A 67 9.61 -0.54 -13.74
CA THR A 67 10.96 -1.08 -13.54
C THR A 67 10.95 -2.56 -13.83
N ASP A 68 12.03 -3.07 -14.41
CA ASP A 68 12.20 -4.51 -14.63
C ASP A 68 12.67 -5.21 -13.35
N ASP A 69 13.50 -4.52 -12.57
CA ASP A 69 14.06 -5.07 -11.34
C ASP A 69 13.01 -5.11 -10.22
N PRO A 70 12.80 -6.27 -9.56
CA PRO A 70 11.96 -6.34 -8.37
C PRO A 70 12.64 -5.64 -7.17
N PRO A 71 11.87 -5.22 -6.16
CA PRO A 71 12.40 -4.55 -4.97
C PRO A 71 13.37 -5.44 -4.17
N THR A 72 13.33 -6.77 -4.35
CA THR A 72 14.32 -7.71 -3.80
C THR A 72 15.73 -7.49 -4.37
N THR A 73 15.84 -7.15 -5.65
CA THR A 73 17.13 -6.92 -6.32
C THR A 73 17.62 -5.49 -6.10
N LYS A 74 16.68 -4.53 -6.07
CA LYS A 74 16.96 -3.12 -5.83
C LYS A 74 16.07 -2.60 -4.69
N PRO A 75 16.51 -2.74 -3.43
CA PRO A 75 15.73 -2.27 -2.30
C PRO A 75 15.55 -0.75 -2.39
N PRO A 76 14.37 -0.22 -2.05
CA PRO A 76 14.15 1.21 -2.01
C PRO A 76 14.97 1.84 -0.89
N VAL A 77 15.29 3.13 -1.07
CA VAL A 77 16.07 3.89 -0.10
C VAL A 77 15.23 4.05 1.18
N ALA A 78 15.64 3.39 2.25
CA ALA A 78 15.01 3.51 3.56
C ALA A 78 15.14 4.95 4.09
N ARG A 79 14.01 5.58 4.43
CA ARG A 79 13.97 6.90 5.07
C ARG A 79 13.09 6.85 6.30
N LYS A 80 13.43 7.62 7.32
CA LYS A 80 12.76 7.61 8.64
C LYS A 80 11.26 7.94 8.60
N PHE A 81 10.82 8.69 7.59
CA PHE A 81 9.43 9.12 7.44
C PHE A 81 8.59 8.17 6.58
N ILE A 82 9.21 7.17 5.94
CA ILE A 82 8.48 6.19 5.14
C ILE A 82 7.70 5.29 6.10
N TRP A 83 6.43 5.08 5.78
CA TRP A 83 5.58 4.20 6.57
C TRP A 83 6.06 2.75 6.50
N THR A 84 6.36 2.16 7.66
CA THR A 84 6.74 0.74 7.78
C THR A 84 5.56 -0.19 7.52
N ASN A 85 4.35 0.23 7.91
CA ASN A 85 3.12 -0.53 7.66
C ASN A 85 2.30 0.19 6.58
N HIS A 86 2.13 -0.47 5.43
CA HIS A 86 1.31 0.03 4.34
C HIS A 86 -0.18 -0.03 4.71
N LYS A 87 -0.87 1.10 4.64
CA LYS A 87 -2.32 1.19 4.78
C LYS A 87 -2.98 1.15 3.41
N PHE A 88 -3.91 0.22 3.22
CA PHE A 88 -4.77 0.18 2.04
C PHE A 88 -5.80 1.33 2.05
N ASN A 89 -6.57 1.46 0.98
CA ASN A 89 -7.59 2.50 0.87
C ASN A 89 -8.66 2.39 1.98
N VAL A 90 -8.78 3.44 2.79
CA VAL A 90 -9.72 3.53 3.92
C VAL A 90 -10.98 4.33 3.60
N SER A 91 -11.26 4.62 2.33
CA SER A 91 -12.49 5.32 1.91
C SER A 91 -13.75 4.56 2.38
N GLY A 92 -14.73 5.27 2.95
CA GLY A 92 -15.97 4.67 3.45
C GLY A 92 -15.85 3.95 4.79
N THR A 93 -14.67 3.94 5.40
CA THR A 93 -14.46 3.46 6.77
C THR A 93 -14.38 4.63 7.75
N PRO A 94 -14.50 4.41 9.08
CA PRO A 94 -14.30 5.46 10.07
C PRO A 94 -12.90 6.11 10.02
N GLU A 95 -11.90 5.44 9.43
CA GLU A 95 -10.54 5.96 9.26
C GLU A 95 -10.37 6.81 7.99
N GLN A 96 -11.45 7.12 7.27
CA GLN A 96 -11.36 7.93 6.05
C GLN A 96 -10.83 9.34 6.33
N TYR A 97 -10.11 9.89 5.36
CA TYR A 97 -9.63 11.26 5.44
C TYR A 97 -10.80 12.25 5.35
N VAL A 98 -10.97 13.07 6.39
CA VAL A 98 -11.93 14.18 6.43
C VAL A 98 -11.15 15.49 6.33
N PRO A 99 -11.41 16.33 5.31
CA PRO A 99 -10.70 17.61 5.19
C PRO A 99 -11.09 18.55 6.33
N TYR A 100 -10.10 19.24 6.89
CA TYR A 100 -10.28 20.28 7.89
C TYR A 100 -9.43 21.51 7.53
N SER A 101 -9.81 22.67 8.07
CA SER A 101 -8.98 23.86 7.92
C SER A 101 -7.70 23.69 8.74
N THR A 102 -6.55 23.65 8.08
CA THR A 102 -5.23 23.60 8.74
C THR A 102 -4.81 24.96 9.31
N THR A 103 -5.58 26.02 9.03
CA THR A 103 -5.32 27.36 9.53
C THR A 103 -5.91 27.57 10.93
N ARG A 104 -5.20 28.32 11.76
CA ARG A 104 -5.70 28.76 13.07
C ARG A 104 -6.67 29.94 12.90
N LYS A 105 -7.52 30.17 13.90
CA LYS A 105 -8.42 31.33 13.94
C LYS A 105 -7.60 32.63 13.84
N LYS A 106 -7.93 33.46 12.85
CA LYS A 106 -7.20 34.71 12.57
C LYS A 106 -7.51 35.80 13.59
N ILE A 107 -8.77 35.93 14.00
CA ILE A 107 -9.26 36.97 14.90
C ILE A 107 -9.51 36.34 16.27
N GLN A 108 -8.90 36.87 17.31
CA GLN A 108 -9.20 36.47 18.68
C GLN A 108 -10.36 37.30 19.21
N GLU A 109 -11.38 36.63 19.74
CA GLU A 109 -12.53 37.30 20.34
C GLU A 109 -12.16 37.80 21.74
N TRP A 110 -12.62 39.01 22.07
CA TRP A 110 -12.59 39.45 23.45
C TRP A 110 -13.64 38.67 24.24
N VAL A 111 -13.22 38.01 25.32
CA VAL A 111 -14.11 37.30 26.24
C VAL A 111 -14.48 38.25 27.38
N PRO A 112 -15.76 38.57 27.59
CA PRO A 112 -16.17 39.48 28.65
C PRO A 112 -15.90 38.90 30.04
N PRO A 113 -15.58 39.74 31.04
CA PRO A 113 -15.52 39.29 32.42
C PRO A 113 -16.92 38.86 32.90
N SER A 114 -17.01 37.73 33.59
CA SER A 114 -18.26 37.21 34.15
C SER A 114 -18.72 37.94 35.42
N THR A 115 -17.92 38.88 35.93
CA THR A 115 -18.25 39.65 37.11
C THR A 115 -19.27 40.74 36.79
N PRO A 116 -20.29 40.96 37.64
CA PRO A 116 -21.21 42.08 37.46
C PRO A 116 -20.45 43.40 37.47
N TYR A 117 -20.85 44.33 36.59
CA TYR A 117 -20.39 45.71 36.70
C TYR A 117 -21.04 46.30 37.95
N LYS A 118 -20.24 46.96 38.78
CA LYS A 118 -20.70 47.55 40.04
C LYS A 118 -21.71 48.67 39.80
#